data_AF-A0A812SY70-F1
#
_entry.id   AF-A0A812SY70-F1
#
_cell.length_a   1.000
_cell.length_b   1.000
_cell.length_c   1.000
_cell.angle_alpha   90.00
_cell.angle_beta   90.00
_cell.angle_gamma   90.00
#
_symmetry.space_group_name_H-M   'P 1'
#
loop_
_entity.id
_entity.type
_entity.pdbx_description
1 polymer ?
#
loop_
_entity_poly.entity_id
_entity_poly.type
_entity_poly.pdbx_seq_one_letter_code
_entity_poly.pdbx_strand_id
1 'polypeptide(L)'
;MLARVPSTRARIVCSCAKRRVSRSRVAFARFAAMPASSSRSSSSSSSSSVSSHRDKVPECKLVQCSASETESSMNEPAPAKKRAYAGMLTWPCPRAYMETCDRRQQEKCLKPSDLSKKAFLQVFLDVCQARGSRHTIQKIIVVEEPHKRYEPGSDKRERHQHLAFLCNAHFVHCSVRKDLATKHGIHAFFTFNRSGFAAYVSYLLTEGPRKPGQDLDGDALFWPRSFTREKAMALTVARPQDAAQKKNKGKVTPAPAAEKRRTRLSFSEFTDFVVERNIQTVSRLWQAAKTEKLQGNVLVWNHVGSLPNAEKELHKVLAAWQPASQSSTLFTQSRYAVSAFSIPDGMKEWLKHETKTKALVVQGDGGLGKTEMVMACLVELCSAVHFLNKMDALKKVRLLPHQAVVLDDISMARLEIDDVKAWFDLEKPRDCAGRHEDGFLPEGVVRVFTTNHKPGQFFPVEYFQDDAHRIAVDRRHRWLHVVEDLRRVDAAPSGPSASAPVEPDIPSLPLAEFPEDDDAGLRDFFV
;
A
#
# COMPACT_ATOMS: atom_id res chain seq x y z
N MET A 1 -20.98 70.80 -30.38
CA MET A 1 -19.62 71.27 -30.77
C MET A 1 -18.64 70.52 -29.86
N LEU A 2 -17.62 69.79 -30.34
CA LEU A 2 -16.44 70.19 -31.14
C LEU A 2 -15.57 71.21 -30.37
N ALA A 3 -14.25 71.07 -30.18
CA ALA A 3 -13.22 70.16 -30.73
C ALA A 3 -12.29 69.58 -29.60
N ARG A 4 -11.40 68.56 -29.72
CA ARG A 4 -10.42 68.09 -30.75
C ARG A 4 -9.13 68.95 -30.79
N VAL A 5 -7.90 68.43 -31.00
CA VAL A 5 -7.48 67.20 -31.73
C VAL A 5 -6.33 66.30 -31.16
N PRO A 6 -5.05 66.72 -30.98
CA PRO A 6 -3.99 66.08 -31.79
C PRO A 6 -2.82 65.31 -31.11
N SER A 7 -2.60 64.07 -31.61
CA SER A 7 -1.30 63.53 -32.12
C SER A 7 -0.20 63.08 -31.10
N THR A 8 0.74 62.16 -31.41
CA THR A 8 1.18 61.54 -32.70
C THR A 8 1.58 60.04 -32.55
N ARG A 9 1.58 59.28 -33.66
CA ARG A 9 2.08 57.88 -33.78
C ARG A 9 3.52 57.80 -34.32
N ALA A 10 4.18 56.66 -34.09
CA ALA A 10 5.13 56.06 -35.03
C ALA A 10 5.07 54.51 -35.01
N ARG A 11 5.62 53.86 -36.05
CA ARG A 11 5.69 52.39 -36.30
C ARG A 11 7.01 52.08 -37.05
N ILE A 12 7.18 50.81 -37.46
CA ILE A 12 8.24 50.21 -38.33
C ILE A 12 9.25 49.42 -37.48
N VAL A 13 9.44 48.08 -37.55
CA VAL A 13 9.29 47.01 -38.57
C VAL A 13 10.45 46.90 -39.58
N CYS A 14 11.35 45.93 -39.38
CA CYS A 14 12.01 45.21 -40.48
C CYS A 14 12.50 43.81 -40.02
N SER A 15 13.04 43.02 -40.94
CA SER A 15 13.36 41.59 -40.79
C SER A 15 14.74 41.23 -41.38
N CYS A 16 15.02 39.91 -41.56
CA CYS A 16 16.19 39.31 -42.24
C CYS A 16 17.51 39.30 -41.43
N ALA A 17 18.45 38.34 -41.63
CA ALA A 17 18.37 37.01 -42.26
C ALA A 17 19.57 36.10 -41.86
N LYS A 18 19.47 34.82 -42.25
CA LYS A 18 20.45 33.72 -42.10
C LYS A 18 21.94 34.09 -42.34
N ARG A 19 22.84 33.44 -41.59
CA ARG A 19 24.03 32.75 -42.19
C ARG A 19 24.61 31.66 -41.27
N ARG A 20 25.09 30.57 -41.88
CA ARG A 20 26.01 29.57 -41.28
C ARG A 20 27.45 29.99 -41.61
N VAL A 21 28.40 29.76 -40.71
CA VAL A 21 29.80 29.44 -41.05
C VAL A 21 30.30 28.40 -40.06
N SER A 22 31.04 27.40 -40.54
CA SER A 22 31.78 26.43 -39.73
C SER A 22 33.28 26.76 -39.73
N ARG A 23 34.01 26.38 -38.68
CA ARG A 23 35.47 26.21 -38.72
C ARG A 23 35.93 25.19 -37.68
N SER A 24 37.08 24.58 -37.94
CA SER A 24 37.58 23.38 -37.25
C SER A 24 39.01 23.59 -36.74
N ARG A 25 39.40 22.80 -35.73
CA ARG A 25 40.76 22.32 -35.39
C ARG A 25 41.96 23.28 -35.56
N VAL A 26 42.66 23.52 -34.46
CA VAL A 26 44.11 23.23 -34.34
C VAL A 26 44.34 22.53 -32.98
N ALA A 27 45.41 21.74 -32.82
CA ALA A 27 45.76 21.06 -31.58
C ALA A 27 47.27 20.97 -31.38
N PHE A 28 47.70 20.93 -30.11
CA PHE A 28 49.00 20.48 -29.58
C PHE A 28 48.66 19.74 -28.25
N ALA A 29 49.13 18.54 -27.89
CA ALA A 29 50.42 17.84 -28.07
C ALA A 29 51.54 18.47 -27.19
N ARG A 30 52.42 17.73 -26.49
CA ARG A 30 52.83 16.29 -26.50
C ARG A 30 53.67 16.02 -25.21
N PHE A 31 53.63 14.86 -24.52
CA PHE A 31 54.51 13.64 -24.60
C PHE A 31 54.10 12.74 -23.39
N ALA A 32 53.90 11.41 -23.48
CA ALA A 32 54.84 10.25 -23.54
C ALA A 32 55.46 9.86 -22.16
N ALA A 33 55.82 8.60 -21.83
CA ALA A 33 55.78 7.26 -22.48
C ALA A 33 55.42 6.19 -21.39
N MET A 34 54.84 4.98 -21.62
CA MET A 34 55.20 3.81 -22.47
C MET A 34 56.50 3.10 -22.06
N PRO A 35 56.67 1.75 -22.18
CA PRO A 35 55.78 0.65 -22.64
C PRO A 35 55.45 -0.35 -21.46
N ALA A 36 55.32 -1.70 -21.50
CA ALA A 36 55.49 -2.76 -22.52
C ALA A 36 54.86 -4.14 -22.12
N SER A 37 54.80 -5.08 -23.09
CA SER A 37 54.78 -6.57 -22.95
C SER A 37 53.49 -7.35 -22.58
N SER A 38 53.43 -8.65 -22.93
CA SER A 38 52.79 -9.13 -24.18
C SER A 38 52.86 -10.67 -24.44
N SER A 39 51.74 -11.38 -24.40
CA SER A 39 51.46 -12.71 -25.03
C SER A 39 49.96 -13.04 -24.83
N ARG A 40 49.15 -13.58 -25.76
CA ARG A 40 49.20 -14.81 -26.60
C ARG A 40 49.21 -16.10 -25.75
N SER A 41 48.36 -17.12 -26.00
CA SER A 41 47.63 -17.50 -27.23
C SER A 41 46.45 -18.51 -26.98
N SER A 42 45.57 -18.68 -28.00
CA SER A 42 44.96 -19.96 -28.52
C SER A 42 44.26 -20.99 -27.57
N SER A 43 43.25 -21.81 -27.97
CA SER A 43 42.34 -21.88 -29.14
C SER A 43 41.41 -23.13 -29.07
N SER A 44 40.12 -23.01 -29.41
CA SER A 44 39.19 -24.02 -30.01
C SER A 44 37.72 -23.52 -29.87
N SER A 45 36.71 -23.74 -30.73
CA SER A 45 36.33 -24.74 -31.77
C SER A 45 35.73 -26.05 -31.19
N SER A 46 34.52 -26.54 -31.53
CA SER A 46 33.71 -26.37 -32.75
C SER A 46 32.19 -26.55 -32.54
N SER A 47 31.42 -26.46 -33.64
CA SER A 47 29.99 -26.78 -33.84
C SER A 47 29.70 -28.31 -33.81
N SER A 48 28.53 -28.93 -34.11
CA SER A 48 27.22 -28.53 -34.71
C SER A 48 26.22 -29.73 -34.65
N SER A 49 24.89 -29.49 -34.68
CA SER A 49 23.78 -30.32 -35.30
C SER A 49 22.42 -29.84 -34.75
N VAL A 50 21.26 -29.67 -35.42
CA VAL A 50 20.65 -29.97 -36.74
C VAL A 50 19.42 -30.91 -36.64
N SER A 51 18.24 -30.27 -36.63
CA SER A 51 16.86 -30.68 -37.03
C SER A 51 16.35 -32.14 -37.02
N SER A 52 15.12 -32.30 -36.53
CA SER A 52 14.03 -32.95 -37.30
C SER A 52 12.63 -32.48 -36.84
N HIS A 53 11.60 -32.62 -37.70
CA HIS A 53 10.21 -32.21 -37.44
C HIS A 53 9.34 -33.41 -37.03
N ARG A 54 8.37 -33.19 -36.12
CA ARG A 54 6.96 -33.58 -36.30
C ARG A 54 6.03 -32.95 -35.26
N ASP A 55 4.75 -32.86 -35.61
CA ASP A 55 3.74 -32.02 -34.98
C ASP A 55 3.05 -32.65 -33.75
N LYS A 56 2.58 -31.80 -32.82
CA LYS A 56 1.25 -31.92 -32.18
C LYS A 56 0.86 -30.71 -31.31
N VAL A 57 -0.41 -30.29 -31.47
CA VAL A 57 -1.25 -29.46 -30.58
C VAL A 57 -0.74 -28.05 -30.19
N PRO A 58 -1.49 -26.97 -30.50
CA PRO A 58 -1.23 -25.65 -29.93
C PRO A 58 -1.78 -25.56 -28.50
N GLU A 59 -0.90 -25.75 -27.51
CA GLU A 59 -1.27 -25.61 -26.09
C GLU A 59 -1.70 -24.16 -25.75
N CYS A 60 -2.77 -24.03 -24.96
CA CYS A 60 -3.40 -22.74 -24.68
C CYS A 60 -2.57 -21.90 -23.70
N LYS A 61 -1.72 -21.01 -24.23
CA LYS A 61 -0.88 -20.11 -23.41
C LYS A 61 -1.71 -19.10 -22.63
N LEU A 62 -2.01 -19.45 -21.38
CA LEU A 62 -2.70 -18.61 -20.40
C LEU A 62 -1.92 -17.30 -20.16
N VAL A 63 -2.42 -16.18 -20.70
CA VAL A 63 -1.79 -14.87 -20.53
C VAL A 63 -1.97 -14.38 -19.09
N GLN A 64 -0.98 -14.65 -18.25
CA GLN A 64 -0.94 -14.16 -16.87
C GLN A 64 -0.79 -12.63 -16.83
N CYS A 65 -1.90 -11.92 -16.72
CA CYS A 65 -1.95 -10.48 -16.46
C CYS A 65 -1.47 -10.14 -15.04
N SER A 66 -0.16 -10.20 -14.82
CA SER A 66 0.47 -9.85 -13.55
C SER A 66 0.41 -8.33 -13.28
N ALA A 67 -0.63 -7.94 -12.54
CA ALA A 67 -0.77 -6.59 -11.97
C ALA A 67 0.28 -6.37 -10.87
N SER A 68 1.53 -6.10 -11.28
CA SER A 68 2.67 -5.94 -10.38
C SER A 68 2.60 -4.59 -9.63
N GLU A 69 2.15 -4.63 -8.38
CA GLU A 69 2.34 -3.56 -7.42
C GLU A 69 3.77 -3.67 -6.86
N THR A 70 4.66 -2.81 -7.33
CA THR A 70 5.97 -2.58 -6.72
C THR A 70 5.96 -1.25 -6.00
N GLU A 71 6.10 -1.29 -4.69
CA GLU A 71 6.56 -0.15 -3.92
C GLU A 71 8.05 0.07 -4.24
N SER A 72 8.51 1.32 -4.12
CA SER A 72 9.90 1.71 -4.30
C SER A 72 10.29 2.59 -3.13
N SER A 73 11.56 2.53 -2.71
CA SER A 73 12.01 3.27 -1.54
C SER A 73 11.77 4.78 -1.68
N MET A 74 11.82 5.51 -0.55
CA MET A 74 11.51 6.95 -0.49
C MET A 74 12.36 7.84 -1.42
N ASN A 75 13.47 7.35 -1.98
CA ASN A 75 14.31 8.05 -2.96
C ASN A 75 14.56 7.27 -4.27
N GLU A 76 14.04 6.06 -4.44
CA GLU A 76 14.24 5.32 -5.69
C GLU A 76 13.40 5.86 -6.87
N PRO A 77 13.92 5.81 -8.12
CA PRO A 77 13.19 6.25 -9.29
C PRO A 77 12.09 5.27 -9.69
N ALA A 78 10.93 5.41 -9.04
CA ALA A 78 9.72 4.57 -9.11
C ALA A 78 9.56 3.73 -10.39
N PRO A 79 9.16 2.43 -10.29
CA PRO A 79 9.12 1.50 -11.41
C PRO A 79 8.32 2.05 -12.59
N ALA A 80 8.76 1.78 -13.83
CA ALA A 80 8.25 2.45 -15.03
C ALA A 80 6.71 2.43 -15.19
N LYS A 81 6.03 1.41 -14.65
CA LYS A 81 4.56 1.28 -14.62
C LYS A 81 3.85 2.33 -13.73
N LYS A 82 4.53 2.94 -12.76
CA LYS A 82 4.03 3.98 -11.82
C LYS A 82 4.49 5.41 -12.16
N ARG A 83 5.28 5.62 -13.23
CA ARG A 83 5.83 6.93 -13.66
C ARG A 83 4.79 7.83 -14.33
N ALA A 84 3.73 8.17 -13.61
CA ALA A 84 2.60 8.92 -14.14
C ALA A 84 2.86 10.44 -14.14
N TYR A 85 2.97 11.02 -15.33
CA TYR A 85 2.99 12.48 -15.55
C TYR A 85 1.64 13.16 -15.29
N ALA A 86 0.58 12.39 -15.04
CA ALA A 86 -0.73 12.91 -14.66
C ALA A 86 -1.46 11.95 -13.73
N GLY A 87 -2.14 12.47 -12.72
CA GLY A 87 -2.89 11.68 -11.74
C GLY A 87 -4.14 12.40 -11.26
N MET A 88 -4.96 11.69 -10.49
CA MET A 88 -6.09 12.27 -9.78
C MET A 88 -6.13 11.79 -8.33
N LEU A 89 -5.98 12.74 -7.42
CA LEU A 89 -6.25 12.58 -5.99
C LEU A 89 -7.75 12.68 -5.76
N THR A 90 -8.33 11.75 -5.00
CA THR A 90 -9.72 11.79 -4.57
C THR A 90 -9.78 11.78 -3.05
N TRP A 91 -10.41 12.80 -2.47
CA TRP A 91 -10.76 12.88 -1.06
C TRP A 91 -12.26 12.59 -0.93
N PRO A 92 -12.65 11.37 -0.51
CA PRO A 92 -14.06 11.03 -0.36
C PRO A 92 -14.65 11.62 0.91
N CYS A 93 -15.97 11.77 0.95
CA CYS A 93 -16.66 11.95 2.23
C CYS A 93 -16.55 10.64 3.03
N PRO A 94 -16.05 10.66 4.29
CA PRO A 94 -16.01 9.47 5.12
C PRO A 94 -17.44 9.05 5.53
N ARG A 95 -17.70 7.73 5.60
CA ARG A 95 -19.04 7.19 5.90
C ARG A 95 -19.53 7.44 7.32
N ALA A 96 -18.63 7.78 8.24
CA ALA A 96 -18.87 8.22 9.61
C ALA A 96 -17.77 9.22 9.99
N TYR A 97 -18.12 10.27 10.74
CA TYR A 97 -17.22 11.32 11.17
C TYR A 97 -17.76 11.99 12.44
N MET A 98 -16.87 12.60 13.24
CA MET A 98 -17.29 13.39 14.41
C MET A 98 -18.11 14.61 13.94
N GLU A 99 -19.12 15.01 14.70
CA GLU A 99 -20.14 15.98 14.25
C GLU A 99 -19.60 17.41 14.03
N THR A 100 -18.73 17.90 14.91
CA THR A 100 -18.14 19.25 14.83
C THR A 100 -16.83 19.27 14.06
N CYS A 101 -16.56 20.38 13.34
CA CYS A 101 -15.33 20.55 12.56
C CYS A 101 -14.09 20.55 13.46
N ASP A 102 -14.14 21.24 14.60
CA ASP A 102 -13.01 21.39 15.52
C ASP A 102 -12.50 20.03 16.04
N ARG A 103 -13.42 19.10 16.35
CA ARG A 103 -13.04 17.73 16.73
C ARG A 103 -12.45 16.95 15.56
N ARG A 104 -13.00 17.07 14.34
CA ARG A 104 -12.40 16.47 13.13
C ARG A 104 -10.99 17.03 12.86
N GLN A 105 -10.73 18.29 13.20
CA GLN A 105 -9.43 18.93 13.03
C GLN A 105 -8.42 18.50 14.10
N GLN A 106 -8.83 18.39 15.36
CA GLN A 106 -8.01 17.84 16.47
C GLN A 106 -7.61 16.39 16.20
N GLU A 107 -8.57 15.55 15.82
CA GLU A 107 -8.42 14.11 15.60
C GLU A 107 -7.92 13.75 14.19
N LYS A 108 -7.63 14.78 13.37
CA LYS A 108 -7.10 14.66 11.99
C LYS A 108 -7.94 13.72 11.12
N CYS A 109 -9.26 13.91 11.12
CA CYS A 109 -10.24 13.14 10.36
C CYS A 109 -11.25 14.04 9.61
N LEU A 110 -10.73 15.05 8.90
CA LEU A 110 -11.53 16.01 8.13
C LEU A 110 -12.31 15.34 6.99
N LYS A 111 -13.52 15.85 6.72
CA LYS A 111 -14.32 15.55 5.53
C LYS A 111 -14.18 16.65 4.46
N PRO A 112 -14.48 16.39 3.17
CA PRO A 112 -14.23 17.36 2.10
C PRO A 112 -14.95 18.71 2.24
N SER A 113 -16.11 18.78 2.93
CA SER A 113 -16.79 20.05 3.19
C SER A 113 -16.18 20.89 4.33
N ASP A 114 -15.16 20.38 5.03
CA ASP A 114 -14.41 21.14 6.05
C ASP A 114 -13.41 22.13 5.42
N LEU A 115 -13.01 21.92 4.16
CA LEU A 115 -12.07 22.78 3.44
C LEU A 115 -12.63 23.15 2.06
N SER A 116 -12.70 24.45 1.77
CA SER A 116 -13.00 24.91 0.40
C SER A 116 -12.00 24.36 -0.62
N LYS A 117 -12.43 24.18 -1.88
CA LYS A 117 -11.56 23.78 -3.03
C LYS A 117 -10.23 24.56 -3.07
N LYS A 118 -10.24 25.84 -2.70
CA LYS A 118 -9.06 26.72 -2.62
C LYS A 118 -8.12 26.35 -1.46
N ALA A 119 -8.66 26.04 -0.28
CA ALA A 119 -7.87 25.59 0.86
C ALA A 119 -7.27 24.20 0.62
N PHE A 120 -8.05 23.25 0.09
CA PHE A 120 -7.56 21.91 -0.28
C PHE A 120 -6.44 21.99 -1.33
N LEU A 121 -6.60 22.81 -2.38
CA LEU A 121 -5.54 23.07 -3.37
C LEU A 121 -4.27 23.62 -2.72
N GLN A 122 -4.40 24.58 -1.80
CA GLN A 122 -3.26 25.20 -1.13
C GLN A 122 -2.50 24.18 -0.27
N VAL A 123 -3.21 23.41 0.57
CA VAL A 123 -2.63 22.34 1.40
C VAL A 123 -1.91 21.30 0.53
N PHE A 124 -2.51 20.87 -0.59
CA PHE A 124 -1.86 19.96 -1.54
C PHE A 124 -0.56 20.55 -2.11
N LEU A 125 -0.60 21.81 -2.58
CA LEU A 125 0.56 22.50 -3.14
C LEU A 125 1.68 22.75 -2.12
N ASP A 126 1.34 22.90 -0.84
CA ASP A 126 2.30 23.16 0.24
C ASP A 126 2.90 21.86 0.80
N VAL A 127 2.14 20.76 0.84
CA VAL A 127 2.71 19.40 1.02
C VAL A 127 3.67 19.07 -0.12
N CYS A 128 3.30 19.37 -1.38
CA CYS A 128 4.20 19.25 -2.51
C CYS A 128 5.42 20.19 -2.44
N GLN A 129 5.32 21.35 -1.77
CA GLN A 129 6.48 22.22 -1.53
C GLN A 129 7.42 21.60 -0.50
N ALA A 130 6.88 21.12 0.62
CA ALA A 130 7.65 20.45 1.68
C ALA A 130 8.31 19.15 1.22
N ARG A 131 7.76 18.50 0.19
CA ARG A 131 8.34 17.32 -0.48
C ARG A 131 9.13 17.66 -1.76
N GLY A 132 9.45 18.94 -1.98
CA GLY A 132 10.26 19.43 -3.11
C GLY A 132 9.62 19.30 -4.50
N SER A 133 8.45 18.67 -4.63
CA SER A 133 7.81 18.29 -5.89
C SER A 133 6.94 19.38 -6.52
N ARG A 134 6.60 20.47 -5.82
CA ARG A 134 5.73 21.56 -6.33
C ARG A 134 6.19 22.10 -7.69
N HIS A 135 7.50 22.26 -7.88
CA HIS A 135 8.09 22.78 -9.12
C HIS A 135 7.83 21.87 -10.34
N THR A 136 7.46 20.61 -10.13
CA THR A 136 7.14 19.67 -11.22
C THR A 136 5.72 19.87 -11.75
N ILE A 137 4.83 20.48 -10.97
CA ILE A 137 3.40 20.57 -11.26
C ILE A 137 3.14 21.69 -12.27
N GLN A 138 2.60 21.34 -13.44
CA GLN A 138 2.25 22.27 -14.50
C GLN A 138 0.81 22.77 -14.42
N LYS A 139 -0.13 21.90 -14.03
CA LYS A 139 -1.57 22.18 -14.03
C LYS A 139 -2.28 21.37 -12.95
N ILE A 140 -3.32 21.96 -12.35
CA ILE A 140 -4.27 21.27 -11.46
C ILE A 140 -5.71 21.72 -11.83
N ILE A 141 -6.67 20.81 -11.67
CA ILE A 141 -8.10 21.09 -11.60
C ILE A 141 -8.62 20.49 -10.29
N VAL A 142 -9.36 21.27 -9.50
CA VAL A 142 -10.10 20.78 -8.31
C VAL A 142 -11.59 20.94 -8.55
N VAL A 143 -12.36 19.88 -8.33
CA VAL A 143 -13.83 19.90 -8.42
C VAL A 143 -14.49 19.18 -7.24
N GLU A 144 -15.74 19.55 -6.98
CA GLU A 144 -16.63 18.87 -6.02
C GLU A 144 -17.66 18.00 -6.75
N GLU A 145 -17.64 16.69 -6.48
CA GLU A 145 -18.58 15.71 -7.04
C GLU A 145 -19.59 15.29 -5.96
N PRO A 146 -20.90 15.31 -6.22
CA PRO A 146 -21.90 14.99 -5.20
C PRO A 146 -21.97 13.49 -4.90
N HIS A 147 -21.77 13.14 -3.63
CA HIS A 147 -21.90 11.79 -3.09
C HIS A 147 -23.30 11.21 -3.34
N LYS A 148 -23.45 9.89 -3.26
CA LYS A 148 -24.76 9.21 -3.22
C LYS A 148 -25.57 9.45 -1.93
N ARG A 149 -25.05 10.24 -0.99
CA ARG A 149 -25.61 10.45 0.36
C ARG A 149 -26.03 11.91 0.52
N TYR A 150 -27.06 12.12 1.32
CA TYR A 150 -27.52 13.42 1.79
C TYR A 150 -26.91 13.72 3.16
N GLU A 151 -26.69 15.00 3.45
CA GLU A 151 -26.30 15.45 4.78
C GLU A 151 -27.46 15.20 5.77
N PRO A 152 -27.20 14.74 7.01
CA PRO A 152 -28.26 14.51 8.00
C PRO A 152 -29.13 15.76 8.20
N GLY A 153 -30.45 15.62 8.01
CA GLY A 153 -31.41 16.73 8.12
C GLY A 153 -31.37 17.77 6.99
N SER A 154 -30.80 17.44 5.83
CA SER A 154 -30.57 18.40 4.73
C SER A 154 -30.71 17.76 3.34
N ASP A 155 -31.45 18.40 2.43
CA ASP A 155 -31.58 17.99 1.03
C ASP A 155 -30.29 18.15 0.19
N LYS A 156 -29.19 18.58 0.83
CA LYS A 156 -27.88 18.69 0.17
C LYS A 156 -27.18 17.34 0.16
N ARG A 157 -26.72 16.92 -1.03
CA ARG A 157 -25.80 15.78 -1.16
C ARG A 157 -24.41 16.15 -0.59
N GLU A 158 -23.84 15.25 0.21
CA GLU A 158 -22.45 15.31 0.66
C GLU A 158 -21.50 15.41 -0.55
N ARG A 159 -20.26 15.87 -0.35
CA ARG A 159 -19.32 16.11 -1.45
C ARG A 159 -18.04 15.27 -1.33
N HIS A 160 -17.58 14.75 -2.46
CA HIS A 160 -16.20 14.33 -2.68
C HIS A 160 -15.43 15.51 -3.28
N GLN A 161 -14.15 15.68 -2.94
CA GLN A 161 -13.25 16.59 -3.68
C GLN A 161 -12.25 15.79 -4.52
N HIS A 162 -12.19 16.09 -5.81
CA HIS A 162 -11.25 15.49 -6.76
C HIS A 162 -10.25 16.53 -7.24
N LEU A 163 -8.96 16.20 -7.17
CA LEU A 163 -7.86 17.03 -7.62
C LEU A 163 -7.08 16.28 -8.70
N ALA A 164 -7.28 16.64 -9.96
CA ALA A 164 -6.53 16.11 -11.10
C ALA A 164 -5.35 17.02 -11.43
N PHE A 165 -4.17 16.44 -11.69
CA PHE A 165 -2.93 17.18 -11.90
C PHE A 165 -2.09 16.66 -13.07
N LEU A 166 -1.25 17.55 -13.62
CA LEU A 166 -0.25 17.30 -14.66
C LEU A 166 1.12 17.76 -14.16
N CYS A 167 2.14 16.91 -14.32
CA CYS A 167 3.53 17.18 -13.96
C CYS A 167 4.47 17.06 -15.18
N ASN A 168 5.59 17.77 -15.17
CA ASN A 168 6.68 17.63 -16.15
C ASN A 168 7.66 16.48 -15.81
N ALA A 169 7.60 15.96 -14.58
CA ALA A 169 8.44 14.91 -14.04
C ALA A 169 7.60 13.87 -13.28
N HIS A 170 8.25 12.90 -12.64
CA HIS A 170 7.58 11.83 -11.89
C HIS A 170 7.06 12.33 -10.53
N PHE A 171 5.83 11.96 -10.17
CA PHE A 171 5.16 12.47 -8.97
C PHE A 171 5.20 11.48 -7.79
N VAL A 172 5.81 11.89 -6.68
CA VAL A 172 6.03 11.07 -5.48
C VAL A 172 4.78 11.05 -4.60
N HIS A 173 3.81 10.20 -4.96
CA HIS A 173 2.47 10.22 -4.37
C HIS A 173 2.37 9.63 -2.95
N CYS A 174 3.19 8.65 -2.59
CA CYS A 174 3.10 7.99 -1.28
C CYS A 174 3.42 8.94 -0.12
N SER A 175 4.50 9.73 -0.23
CA SER A 175 4.90 10.71 0.79
C SER A 175 3.92 11.88 0.88
N VAL A 176 3.40 12.37 -0.25
CA VAL A 176 2.33 13.38 -0.29
C VAL A 176 1.05 12.86 0.37
N ARG A 177 0.65 11.59 0.12
CA ARG A 177 -0.51 10.96 0.78
C ARG A 177 -0.31 10.84 2.30
N LYS A 178 0.86 10.37 2.74
CA LYS A 178 1.22 10.22 4.17
C LYS A 178 1.14 11.57 4.89
N ASP A 179 1.69 12.64 4.29
CA ASP A 179 1.64 13.99 4.84
C ASP A 179 0.22 14.58 4.87
N LEU A 180 -0.57 14.44 3.80
CA LEU A 180 -1.97 14.91 3.76
C LEU A 180 -2.80 14.31 4.91
N ALA A 181 -2.71 13.00 5.14
CA ALA A 181 -3.39 12.33 6.24
C ALA A 181 -2.82 12.73 7.61
N THR A 182 -1.51 12.60 7.83
CA THR A 182 -0.89 12.72 9.17
C THR A 182 -0.68 14.15 9.66
N LYS A 183 -0.60 15.14 8.76
CA LYS A 183 -0.41 16.55 9.10
C LYS A 183 -1.71 17.35 9.00
N HIS A 184 -2.57 17.03 8.03
CA HIS A 184 -3.76 17.82 7.71
C HIS A 184 -5.10 17.07 7.87
N GLY A 185 -5.09 15.77 8.21
CA GLY A 185 -6.30 14.97 8.38
C GLY A 185 -7.04 14.64 7.08
N ILE A 186 -6.39 14.80 5.93
CA ILE A 186 -6.98 14.62 4.60
C ILE A 186 -6.75 13.17 4.14
N HIS A 187 -7.72 12.30 4.43
CA HIS A 187 -7.68 10.87 4.11
C HIS A 187 -8.08 10.59 2.65
N ALA A 188 -7.17 10.94 1.73
CA ALA A 188 -7.36 10.86 0.29
C ALA A 188 -6.57 9.70 -0.36
N PHE A 189 -6.91 9.34 -1.60
CA PHE A 189 -6.21 8.32 -2.39
C PHE A 189 -5.89 8.79 -3.82
N PHE A 190 -4.75 8.37 -4.35
CA PHE A 190 -4.33 8.71 -5.72
C PHE A 190 -4.73 7.64 -6.73
N THR A 191 -5.03 8.07 -7.94
CA THR A 191 -5.29 7.22 -9.11
C THR A 191 -4.41 7.64 -10.29
N PHE A 192 -3.93 6.65 -11.06
CA PHE A 192 -2.96 6.82 -12.14
C PHE A 192 -3.35 6.01 -13.38
N ASN A 193 -4.46 6.40 -14.01
CA ASN A 193 -4.89 5.83 -15.28
C ASN A 193 -3.94 6.25 -16.44
N ARG A 194 -3.61 5.30 -17.32
CA ARG A 194 -2.63 5.47 -18.40
C ARG A 194 -3.11 6.35 -19.56
N SER A 195 -4.40 6.69 -19.60
CA SER A 195 -4.99 7.58 -20.61
C SER A 195 -4.47 9.04 -20.53
N GLY A 196 -3.93 9.46 -19.38
CA GLY A 196 -3.28 10.75 -19.19
C GLY A 196 -4.24 11.91 -18.91
N PHE A 197 -3.70 13.12 -18.74
CA PHE A 197 -4.41 14.26 -18.13
C PHE A 197 -5.76 14.59 -18.79
N ALA A 198 -5.83 14.57 -20.13
CA ALA A 198 -7.07 14.83 -20.87
C ALA A 198 -8.24 13.90 -20.48
N ALA A 199 -7.97 12.66 -20.06
CA ALA A 199 -9.03 11.75 -19.61
C ALA A 199 -9.59 12.13 -18.23
N TYR A 200 -8.76 12.66 -17.32
CA TYR A 200 -9.27 13.25 -16.07
C TYR A 200 -10.04 14.54 -16.33
N VAL A 201 -9.56 15.40 -17.25
CA VAL A 201 -10.32 16.60 -17.65
C VAL A 201 -11.71 16.22 -18.18
N SER A 202 -11.76 15.22 -19.07
CA SER A 202 -13.01 14.69 -19.61
C SER A 202 -13.93 14.17 -18.51
N TYR A 203 -13.43 13.30 -17.62
CA TYR A 203 -14.18 12.75 -16.47
C TYR A 203 -14.73 13.83 -15.51
N LEU A 204 -13.95 14.86 -15.21
CA LEU A 204 -14.35 15.88 -14.22
C LEU A 204 -15.33 16.91 -14.80
N LEU A 205 -15.18 17.29 -16.08
CA LEU A 205 -15.86 18.45 -16.69
C LEU A 205 -16.91 18.12 -17.75
N THR A 206 -17.08 16.85 -18.13
CA THR A 206 -18.00 16.42 -19.20
C THR A 206 -19.11 15.54 -18.65
N GLU A 207 -20.32 15.69 -19.19
CA GLU A 207 -21.44 14.79 -18.89
C GLU A 207 -21.12 13.35 -19.32
N GLY A 208 -21.69 12.38 -18.59
CA GLY A 208 -21.56 10.97 -18.93
C GLY A 208 -22.72 10.13 -18.42
N PRO A 209 -22.84 8.86 -18.83
CA PRO A 209 -23.96 7.97 -18.50
C PRO A 209 -24.05 7.56 -17.02
N ARG A 210 -23.27 8.19 -16.14
CA ARG A 210 -23.30 8.07 -14.67
C ARG A 210 -23.11 9.41 -13.94
N LYS A 211 -23.01 10.53 -14.68
CA LYS A 211 -22.78 11.88 -14.16
C LYS A 211 -23.58 12.88 -15.02
N PRO A 212 -24.84 13.18 -14.66
CA PRO A 212 -25.66 14.13 -15.41
C PRO A 212 -25.09 15.56 -15.26
N GLY A 213 -25.47 16.48 -16.16
CA GLY A 213 -24.98 17.86 -16.16
C GLY A 213 -25.15 18.60 -14.82
N GLN A 214 -26.25 18.35 -14.11
CA GLN A 214 -26.51 18.90 -12.78
C GLN A 214 -25.54 18.44 -11.67
N ASP A 215 -24.83 17.32 -11.88
CA ASP A 215 -23.83 16.77 -10.96
C ASP A 215 -22.39 17.21 -11.35
N LEU A 216 -22.24 18.06 -12.37
CA LEU A 216 -20.96 18.70 -12.72
C LEU A 216 -20.70 19.93 -11.83
N ASP A 217 -19.43 20.14 -11.48
CA ASP A 217 -19.02 21.35 -10.77
C ASP A 217 -19.03 22.56 -11.73
N GLY A 218 -19.92 23.51 -11.47
CA GLY A 218 -19.95 24.81 -12.15
C GLY A 218 -18.67 25.61 -11.90
N ASP A 219 -18.23 25.62 -10.63
CA ASP A 219 -17.15 26.44 -10.09
C ASP A 219 -15.84 25.63 -9.93
N ALA A 220 -15.52 24.84 -10.95
CA ALA A 220 -14.28 24.09 -11.03
C ALA A 220 -13.06 25.02 -10.88
N LEU A 221 -12.16 24.71 -9.95
CA LEU A 221 -10.99 25.53 -9.65
C LEU A 221 -9.79 25.10 -10.48
N PHE A 222 -9.21 26.02 -11.26
CA PHE A 222 -8.06 25.78 -12.13
C PHE A 222 -6.78 26.43 -11.58
N TRP A 223 -5.65 25.72 -11.72
CA TRP A 223 -4.33 26.23 -11.37
C TRP A 223 -3.28 25.84 -12.42
N PRO A 224 -2.27 26.69 -12.71
CA PRO A 224 -2.16 28.10 -12.31
C PRO A 224 -3.30 28.93 -12.91
N ARG A 225 -3.50 30.18 -12.45
CA ARG A 225 -4.60 31.07 -12.92
C ARG A 225 -4.66 31.29 -14.44
N SER A 226 -3.56 31.02 -15.16
CA SER A 226 -3.48 31.10 -16.63
C SER A 226 -4.03 29.86 -17.35
N PHE A 227 -4.31 28.77 -16.62
CA PHE A 227 -5.06 27.60 -17.09
C PHE A 227 -6.54 27.79 -16.72
N THR A 228 -7.44 27.56 -17.68
CA THR A 228 -8.87 27.92 -17.61
C THR A 228 -9.73 26.76 -18.12
N ARG A 229 -11.07 26.84 -17.94
CA ARG A 229 -12.01 25.78 -18.36
C ARG A 229 -11.92 25.50 -19.86
N GLU A 230 -11.84 26.54 -20.69
CA GLU A 230 -11.68 26.44 -22.15
C GLU A 230 -10.35 25.76 -22.51
N LYS A 231 -9.25 26.16 -21.86
CA LYS A 231 -7.92 25.55 -22.06
C LYS A 231 -7.84 24.12 -21.55
N ALA A 232 -8.69 23.73 -20.61
CA ALA A 232 -8.85 22.35 -20.17
C ALA A 232 -9.63 21.54 -21.23
N MET A 233 -10.82 21.99 -21.63
CA MET A 233 -11.65 21.31 -22.63
C MET A 233 -10.98 21.19 -24.00
N ALA A 234 -10.13 22.15 -24.39
CA ALA A 234 -9.30 22.03 -25.59
C ALA A 234 -8.40 20.77 -25.60
N LEU A 235 -8.00 20.25 -24.42
CA LEU A 235 -7.18 19.04 -24.31
C LEU A 235 -7.97 17.75 -24.59
N THR A 236 -9.30 17.77 -24.44
CA THR A 236 -10.15 16.60 -24.73
C THR A 236 -10.48 16.52 -26.22
N VAL A 237 -10.64 17.66 -26.89
CA VAL A 237 -10.87 17.75 -28.35
C VAL A 237 -9.61 17.42 -29.16
N ALA A 238 -8.42 17.76 -28.66
CA ALA A 238 -7.16 17.68 -29.42
C ALA A 238 -6.53 16.27 -29.59
N ARG A 239 -7.25 15.17 -29.31
CA ARG A 239 -6.73 13.79 -29.44
C ARG A 239 -7.57 12.92 -30.39
N PRO A 240 -7.02 12.47 -31.54
CA PRO A 240 -7.71 11.54 -32.44
C PRO A 240 -7.96 10.13 -31.89
N GLN A 241 -7.38 9.74 -30.75
CA GLN A 241 -7.36 8.34 -30.29
C GLN A 241 -8.73 7.84 -29.78
N ASP A 242 -9.62 8.71 -29.31
CA ASP A 242 -10.98 8.32 -28.91
C ASP A 242 -11.90 8.00 -30.11
N ALA A 243 -11.45 8.26 -31.35
CA ALA A 243 -12.14 7.82 -32.56
C ALA A 243 -12.26 6.27 -32.65
N ALA A 244 -11.38 5.53 -31.96
CA ALA A 244 -11.44 4.08 -31.90
C ALA A 244 -12.76 3.55 -31.29
N GLN A 245 -13.34 4.25 -30.30
CA GLN A 245 -14.63 3.86 -29.71
C GLN A 245 -15.85 4.24 -30.57
N LYS A 246 -15.70 5.17 -31.53
CA LYS A 246 -16.81 5.63 -32.39
C LYS A 246 -17.06 4.75 -33.61
N LYS A 247 -16.19 3.76 -33.92
CA LYS A 247 -16.36 2.88 -35.09
C LYS A 247 -17.51 1.87 -35.00
N ASN A 248 -18.09 1.63 -33.82
CA ASN A 248 -19.26 0.75 -33.66
C ASN A 248 -20.62 1.47 -33.77
N LYS A 249 -20.69 2.61 -34.47
CA LYS A 249 -21.95 3.22 -34.92
C LYS A 249 -22.24 2.88 -36.39
N GLY A 250 -22.56 1.62 -36.65
CA GLY A 250 -22.99 1.14 -37.97
C GLY A 250 -23.73 -0.18 -37.87
N LYS A 251 -25.04 -0.17 -38.20
CA LYS A 251 -26.01 -1.29 -38.08
C LYS A 251 -26.15 -1.89 -36.67
N VAL A 252 -27.21 -1.50 -35.95
CA VAL A 252 -28.48 -2.25 -35.83
C VAL A 252 -29.57 -1.23 -35.45
N THR A 253 -30.79 -1.39 -35.96
CA THR A 253 -31.96 -0.57 -35.60
C THR A 253 -32.35 -0.79 -34.13
N PRO A 254 -32.60 0.25 -33.32
CA PRO A 254 -32.93 0.06 -31.91
C PRO A 254 -34.34 -0.52 -31.75
N ALA A 255 -34.41 -1.83 -31.52
CA ALA A 255 -35.50 -2.40 -30.71
C ALA A 255 -35.51 -1.74 -29.32
N PRO A 256 -36.67 -1.61 -28.64
CA PRO A 256 -36.74 -0.98 -27.32
C PRO A 256 -35.75 -1.65 -26.36
N ALA A 257 -34.88 -0.84 -25.75
CA ALA A 257 -33.74 -1.34 -25.02
C ALA A 257 -34.17 -1.96 -23.68
N ALA A 258 -34.29 -3.29 -23.65
CA ALA A 258 -34.30 -4.04 -22.39
C ALA A 258 -33.04 -3.66 -21.59
N GLU A 259 -33.24 -3.02 -20.44
CA GLU A 259 -32.14 -2.53 -19.62
C GLU A 259 -31.16 -3.67 -19.29
N LYS A 260 -29.87 -3.46 -19.55
CA LYS A 260 -28.84 -4.44 -19.20
C LYS A 260 -28.66 -4.46 -17.68
N ARG A 261 -29.54 -5.22 -17.01
CA ARG A 261 -29.55 -5.42 -15.56
C ARG A 261 -28.14 -5.68 -15.05
N ARG A 262 -27.75 -4.89 -14.05
CA ARG A 262 -26.40 -4.85 -13.54
C ARG A 262 -26.02 -6.19 -12.90
N THR A 263 -24.82 -6.70 -13.20
CA THR A 263 -24.34 -8.01 -12.69
C THR A 263 -23.16 -7.91 -11.73
N ARG A 264 -22.55 -6.73 -11.55
CA ARG A 264 -21.40 -6.51 -10.64
C ARG A 264 -21.49 -5.18 -9.89
N LEU A 265 -21.25 -5.24 -8.58
CA LEU A 265 -20.96 -4.09 -7.72
C LEU A 265 -19.63 -3.43 -8.13
N SER A 266 -19.42 -2.17 -7.74
CA SER A 266 -18.07 -1.59 -7.66
C SER A 266 -17.38 -2.05 -6.38
N PHE A 267 -16.06 -1.91 -6.28
CA PHE A 267 -15.34 -2.20 -5.02
C PHE A 267 -15.88 -1.37 -3.85
N SER A 268 -16.30 -0.13 -4.08
CA SER A 268 -16.99 0.69 -3.08
C SER A 268 -18.34 0.10 -2.66
N GLU A 269 -19.23 -0.28 -3.57
CA GLU A 269 -20.54 -0.85 -3.20
C GLU A 269 -20.42 -2.25 -2.57
N PHE A 270 -19.34 -2.99 -2.88
CA PHE A 270 -19.00 -4.23 -2.20
C PHE A 270 -18.42 -4.00 -0.79
N THR A 271 -17.58 -2.97 -0.63
CA THR A 271 -17.12 -2.47 0.68
C THR A 271 -18.32 -2.10 1.55
N ASP A 272 -19.21 -1.29 1.00
CA ASP A 272 -20.45 -0.84 1.63
C ASP A 272 -21.29 -2.01 2.13
N PHE A 273 -21.57 -3.00 1.25
CA PHE A 273 -22.35 -4.18 1.57
C PHE A 273 -21.77 -5.01 2.73
N VAL A 274 -20.46 -5.25 2.71
CA VAL A 274 -19.71 -6.00 3.72
C VAL A 274 -19.74 -5.29 5.08
N VAL A 275 -19.47 -3.98 5.08
CA VAL A 275 -19.39 -3.16 6.30
C VAL A 275 -20.76 -3.02 6.96
N GLU A 276 -21.80 -2.70 6.18
CA GLU A 276 -23.17 -2.49 6.68
C GLU A 276 -23.78 -3.73 7.33
N ARG A 277 -23.36 -4.94 6.91
CA ARG A 277 -23.83 -6.23 7.44
C ARG A 277 -22.82 -6.90 8.39
N ASN A 278 -21.77 -6.16 8.82
CA ASN A 278 -20.66 -6.63 9.67
C ASN A 278 -20.10 -8.00 9.23
N ILE A 279 -19.83 -8.15 7.94
CA ILE A 279 -19.43 -9.42 7.34
C ILE A 279 -17.95 -9.66 7.58
N GLN A 280 -17.62 -10.45 8.59
CA GLN A 280 -16.24 -10.79 8.95
C GLN A 280 -15.71 -12.07 8.26
N THR A 281 -16.56 -12.89 7.64
CA THR A 281 -16.16 -14.18 7.05
C THR A 281 -16.82 -14.44 5.69
N VAL A 282 -16.17 -15.28 4.86
CA VAL A 282 -16.68 -15.68 3.54
C VAL A 282 -17.99 -16.46 3.63
N SER A 283 -18.19 -17.22 4.71
CA SER A 283 -19.47 -17.90 4.97
C SER A 283 -20.61 -16.89 5.22
N ARG A 284 -20.38 -15.89 6.10
CA ARG A 284 -21.33 -14.78 6.30
C ARG A 284 -21.58 -13.99 5.00
N LEU A 285 -20.56 -13.83 4.14
CA LEU A 285 -20.70 -13.17 2.85
C LEU A 285 -21.65 -13.91 1.90
N TRP A 286 -21.49 -15.23 1.77
CA TRP A 286 -22.38 -16.06 0.95
C TRP A 286 -23.80 -16.16 1.52
N GLN A 287 -23.95 -16.24 2.85
CA GLN A 287 -25.25 -16.18 3.51
C GLN A 287 -25.96 -14.85 3.21
N ALA A 288 -25.31 -13.71 3.40
CA ALA A 288 -25.88 -12.41 3.11
C ALA A 288 -26.23 -12.25 1.62
N ALA A 289 -25.36 -12.71 0.71
CA ALA A 289 -25.65 -12.71 -0.73
C ALA A 289 -26.83 -13.62 -1.11
N LYS A 290 -27.07 -14.72 -0.38
CA LYS A 290 -28.25 -15.59 -0.55
C LYS A 290 -29.52 -14.87 -0.09
N THR A 291 -29.50 -14.18 1.05
CA THR A 291 -30.63 -13.39 1.57
C THR A 291 -31.04 -12.30 0.60
N GLU A 292 -30.09 -11.53 0.08
CA GLU A 292 -30.36 -10.50 -0.94
C GLU A 292 -30.99 -11.09 -2.20
N LYS A 293 -30.49 -12.25 -2.68
CA LYS A 293 -31.07 -12.96 -3.83
C LYS A 293 -32.53 -13.39 -3.59
N LEU A 294 -32.85 -13.87 -2.39
CA LEU A 294 -34.22 -14.23 -2.00
C LEU A 294 -35.14 -13.00 -1.91
N GLN A 295 -34.59 -11.85 -1.52
CA GLN A 295 -35.25 -10.53 -1.56
C GLN A 295 -35.26 -9.90 -2.98
N GLY A 296 -34.93 -10.66 -4.03
CA GLY A 296 -34.92 -10.22 -5.43
C GLY A 296 -33.66 -9.46 -5.87
N ASN A 297 -32.77 -9.08 -4.96
CA ASN A 297 -31.51 -8.39 -5.24
C ASN A 297 -30.38 -9.36 -5.63
N VAL A 298 -30.45 -9.93 -6.84
CA VAL A 298 -29.45 -10.87 -7.37
C VAL A 298 -28.07 -10.22 -7.65
N LEU A 299 -27.93 -8.88 -7.54
CA LEU A 299 -26.69 -8.15 -7.86
C LEU A 299 -25.51 -8.58 -6.97
N VAL A 300 -25.75 -8.81 -5.68
CA VAL A 300 -24.70 -9.21 -4.74
C VAL A 300 -24.26 -10.65 -5.01
N TRP A 301 -25.21 -11.56 -5.17
CA TRP A 301 -24.96 -12.96 -5.54
C TRP A 301 -24.13 -13.09 -6.81
N ASN A 302 -24.53 -12.38 -7.87
CA ASN A 302 -23.81 -12.36 -9.15
C ASN A 302 -22.43 -11.71 -9.04
N HIS A 303 -22.25 -10.71 -8.16
CA HIS A 303 -20.95 -10.12 -7.92
C HIS A 303 -20.01 -11.11 -7.24
N VAL A 304 -20.39 -11.66 -6.08
CA VAL A 304 -19.58 -12.58 -5.27
C VAL A 304 -19.23 -13.85 -6.06
N GLY A 305 -20.20 -14.45 -6.76
CA GLY A 305 -19.96 -15.60 -7.64
C GLY A 305 -19.13 -15.31 -8.90
N SER A 306 -18.80 -14.03 -9.15
CA SER A 306 -17.91 -13.62 -10.24
C SER A 306 -16.50 -13.19 -9.77
N LEU A 307 -16.20 -13.32 -8.47
CA LEU A 307 -14.89 -13.06 -7.88
C LEU A 307 -14.01 -14.33 -7.98
N PRO A 308 -12.75 -14.23 -8.47
CA PRO A 308 -11.85 -15.39 -8.54
C PRO A 308 -11.36 -15.86 -7.17
N ASN A 309 -11.44 -15.01 -6.15
CA ASN A 309 -11.27 -15.37 -4.74
C ASN A 309 -12.03 -14.34 -3.89
N ALA A 310 -13.13 -14.75 -3.26
CA ALA A 310 -13.98 -13.88 -2.45
C ALA A 310 -13.34 -13.52 -1.09
N GLU A 311 -12.52 -14.42 -0.52
CA GLU A 311 -11.77 -14.20 0.73
C GLU A 311 -10.79 -13.04 0.59
N LYS A 312 -10.04 -12.98 -0.52
CA LYS A 312 -9.05 -11.95 -0.79
C LYS A 312 -9.66 -10.57 -1.00
N GLU A 313 -10.83 -10.48 -1.65
CA GLU A 313 -11.55 -9.20 -1.75
C GLU A 313 -12.21 -8.82 -0.42
N LEU A 314 -12.76 -9.77 0.35
CA LEU A 314 -13.27 -9.51 1.69
C LEU A 314 -12.16 -8.98 2.62
N HIS A 315 -10.96 -9.59 2.58
CA HIS A 315 -9.82 -9.11 3.34
C HIS A 315 -9.36 -7.71 2.90
N LYS A 316 -9.33 -7.39 1.60
CA LYS A 316 -9.03 -6.01 1.14
C LYS A 316 -10.04 -4.98 1.66
N VAL A 317 -11.33 -5.33 1.65
CA VAL A 317 -12.40 -4.48 2.19
C VAL A 317 -12.19 -4.22 3.68
N LEU A 318 -11.98 -5.29 4.45
CA LEU A 318 -11.77 -5.19 5.89
C LEU A 318 -10.44 -4.49 6.23
N ALA A 319 -9.37 -4.68 5.46
CA ALA A 319 -8.11 -3.93 5.60
C ALA A 319 -8.30 -2.42 5.36
N ALA A 320 -9.06 -2.05 4.32
CA ALA A 320 -9.31 -0.65 3.96
C ALA A 320 -10.23 0.08 4.95
N TRP A 321 -11.18 -0.65 5.56
CA TRP A 321 -12.13 -0.09 6.53
C TRP A 321 -11.63 -0.16 7.98
N GLN A 322 -10.87 -1.20 8.33
CA GLN A 322 -10.39 -1.50 9.68
C GLN A 322 -8.88 -1.85 9.69
N PRO A 323 -7.99 -0.89 9.38
CA PRO A 323 -6.54 -1.10 9.39
C PRO A 323 -5.97 -1.41 10.79
N ALA A 324 -6.73 -1.20 11.87
CA ALA A 324 -6.34 -1.62 13.22
C ALA A 324 -6.66 -3.10 13.48
N SER A 325 -7.87 -3.56 13.12
CA SER A 325 -8.36 -4.93 13.40
C SER A 325 -7.70 -6.01 12.54
N GLN A 326 -7.14 -5.64 11.38
CA GLN A 326 -6.46 -6.56 10.47
C GLN A 326 -4.96 -6.75 10.76
N SER A 327 -4.40 -6.06 11.76
CA SER A 327 -3.08 -6.43 12.26
C SER A 327 -3.21 -7.78 12.98
N SER A 328 -2.77 -8.86 12.30
CA SER A 328 -2.65 -10.18 12.90
C SER A 328 -1.50 -10.15 13.91
N THR A 329 -1.80 -9.62 15.08
CA THR A 329 -0.95 -9.66 16.25
C THR A 329 -0.84 -11.11 16.69
N LEU A 330 0.21 -11.77 16.19
CA LEU A 330 0.55 -13.16 16.48
C LEU A 330 1.12 -13.26 17.91
N PHE A 331 0.27 -12.91 18.87
CA PHE A 331 0.54 -12.97 20.30
C PHE A 331 0.88 -14.41 20.67
N THR A 332 2.17 -14.67 20.83
CA THR A 332 2.69 -16.02 21.03
C THR A 332 2.89 -16.24 22.51
N GLN A 333 1.94 -16.94 23.14
CA GLN A 333 2.10 -17.40 24.52
C GLN A 333 3.23 -18.44 24.58
N SER A 334 4.04 -18.38 25.64
CA SER A 334 5.00 -19.46 25.90
C SER A 334 4.25 -20.73 26.32
N ARG A 335 4.76 -21.90 25.88
CA ARG A 335 4.27 -23.22 26.32
C ARG A 335 4.91 -23.70 27.63
N TYR A 336 5.90 -22.96 28.13
CA TYR A 336 6.75 -23.31 29.25
C TYR A 336 7.02 -22.08 30.12
N ALA A 337 7.00 -22.24 31.45
CA ALA A 337 7.41 -21.20 32.39
C ALA A 337 8.93 -20.99 32.37
N VAL A 338 9.43 -19.82 32.83
CA VAL A 338 10.88 -19.55 32.89
C VAL A 338 11.63 -20.55 33.79
N SER A 339 10.96 -21.09 34.82
CA SER A 339 11.49 -22.15 35.69
C SER A 339 11.86 -23.45 34.97
N ALA A 340 11.32 -23.69 33.77
CA ALA A 340 11.64 -24.85 32.93
C ALA A 340 13.05 -24.78 32.29
N PHE A 341 13.73 -23.64 32.38
CA PHE A 341 14.99 -23.41 31.67
C PHE A 341 16.17 -23.07 32.60
N SER A 342 17.37 -23.45 32.17
CA SER A 342 18.63 -23.01 32.76
C SER A 342 19.10 -21.72 32.07
N ILE A 343 18.64 -20.57 32.56
CA ILE A 343 18.92 -19.25 31.94
C ILE A 343 20.42 -18.93 32.01
N PRO A 344 21.13 -18.70 30.89
CA PRO A 344 22.56 -18.35 30.90
C PRO A 344 22.82 -16.98 31.53
N ASP A 345 23.94 -16.80 32.24
CA ASP A 345 24.23 -15.54 32.95
C ASP A 345 24.28 -14.31 32.04
N GLY A 346 24.84 -14.45 30.83
CA GLY A 346 24.79 -13.38 29.83
C GLY A 346 23.38 -12.99 29.38
N MET A 347 22.39 -13.88 29.51
CA MET A 347 20.98 -13.54 29.36
C MET A 347 20.42 -12.88 30.62
N LYS A 348 20.77 -13.38 31.83
CA LYS A 348 20.35 -12.77 33.11
C LYS A 348 20.80 -11.31 33.22
N GLU A 349 22.01 -10.99 32.79
CA GLU A 349 22.54 -9.62 32.70
C GLU A 349 21.75 -8.77 31.70
N TRP A 350 21.55 -9.28 30.48
CA TRP A 350 20.84 -8.56 29.42
C TRP A 350 19.39 -8.26 29.83
N LEU A 351 18.68 -9.24 30.41
CA LEU A 351 17.32 -9.09 30.93
C LEU A 351 17.22 -7.93 31.95
N LYS A 352 18.20 -7.83 32.86
CA LYS A 352 18.25 -6.81 33.92
C LYS A 352 18.67 -5.41 33.46
N HIS A 353 19.60 -5.31 32.50
CA HIS A 353 20.34 -4.06 32.26
C HIS A 353 20.35 -3.56 30.81
N GLU A 354 20.11 -4.43 29.81
CA GLU A 354 20.34 -4.11 28.40
C GLU A 354 19.12 -4.34 27.48
N THR A 355 18.03 -4.91 28.01
CA THR A 355 16.77 -5.23 27.28
C THR A 355 16.19 -4.10 26.45
N LYS A 356 16.41 -2.84 26.85
CA LYS A 356 15.91 -1.62 26.18
C LYS A 356 16.97 -0.88 25.35
N THR A 357 18.23 -1.28 25.41
CA THR A 357 19.36 -0.56 24.80
C THR A 357 20.12 -1.38 23.77
N LYS A 358 20.06 -2.72 23.85
CA LYS A 358 20.67 -3.64 22.87
C LYS A 358 19.71 -4.76 22.51
N ALA A 359 19.68 -5.17 21.25
CA ALA A 359 19.04 -6.44 20.90
C ALA A 359 19.91 -7.62 21.34
N LEU A 360 19.30 -8.78 21.59
CA LEU A 360 20.02 -10.02 21.90
C LEU A 360 20.10 -10.91 20.65
N VAL A 361 21.27 -11.49 20.38
CA VAL A 361 21.41 -12.61 19.43
C VAL A 361 21.78 -13.86 20.22
N VAL A 362 20.93 -14.89 20.17
CA VAL A 362 21.14 -16.17 20.85
C VAL A 362 21.52 -17.21 19.80
N GLN A 363 22.82 -17.48 19.71
CA GLN A 363 23.41 -18.46 18.81
C GLN A 363 23.65 -19.79 19.53
N GLY A 364 23.38 -20.90 18.87
CA GLY A 364 23.73 -22.25 19.32
C GLY A 364 23.18 -23.28 18.35
N ASP A 365 23.38 -24.58 18.58
CA ASP A 365 22.87 -25.60 17.67
C ASP A 365 21.33 -25.79 17.75
N GLY A 366 20.79 -26.50 16.77
CA GLY A 366 19.35 -26.79 16.68
C GLY A 366 18.89 -27.67 17.84
N GLY A 367 17.69 -27.38 18.37
CA GLY A 367 17.07 -28.19 19.43
C GLY A 367 17.49 -27.87 20.87
N LEU A 368 18.42 -26.95 21.12
CA LEU A 368 18.87 -26.56 22.49
C LEU A 368 17.87 -25.71 23.30
N GLY A 369 16.59 -25.63 22.90
CA GLY A 369 15.55 -24.86 23.61
C GLY A 369 15.70 -23.32 23.58
N LYS A 370 16.57 -22.78 22.72
CA LYS A 370 16.90 -21.34 22.63
C LYS A 370 15.66 -20.45 22.53
N THR A 371 14.77 -20.82 21.62
CA THR A 371 13.62 -20.00 21.19
C THR A 371 12.51 -20.05 22.22
N GLU A 372 12.26 -21.23 22.79
CA GLU A 372 11.30 -21.44 23.87
C GLU A 372 11.72 -20.72 25.17
N MET A 373 13.01 -20.77 25.52
CA MET A 373 13.57 -20.02 26.65
C MET A 373 13.39 -18.50 26.47
N VAL A 374 13.73 -17.97 25.29
CA VAL A 374 13.57 -16.56 24.95
C VAL A 374 12.10 -16.14 25.04
N MET A 375 11.19 -16.94 24.49
CA MET A 375 9.74 -16.69 24.58
C MET A 375 9.25 -16.67 26.03
N ALA A 376 9.67 -17.62 26.87
CA ALA A 376 9.29 -17.67 28.28
C ALA A 376 9.73 -16.40 29.04
N CYS A 377 11.00 -16.01 28.93
CA CYS A 377 11.56 -14.84 29.62
C CYS A 377 10.92 -13.52 29.16
N LEU A 378 10.54 -13.39 27.89
CA LEU A 378 9.94 -12.17 27.36
C LEU A 378 8.45 -12.04 27.71
N VAL A 379 7.72 -13.15 27.89
CA VAL A 379 6.31 -13.12 28.31
C VAL A 379 6.15 -12.63 29.75
N GLU A 380 7.15 -12.86 30.62
CA GLU A 380 7.15 -12.32 31.99
C GLU A 380 7.54 -10.81 32.06
N LEU A 381 8.19 -10.27 31.02
CA LEU A 381 8.74 -8.89 31.02
C LEU A 381 8.02 -7.91 30.09
N CYS A 382 7.28 -8.38 29.08
CA CYS A 382 6.69 -7.55 28.03
C CYS A 382 5.18 -7.77 27.92
N SER A 383 4.42 -6.72 27.58
CA SER A 383 2.96 -6.81 27.50
C SER A 383 2.44 -7.72 26.38
N ALA A 384 3.30 -8.01 25.39
CA ALA A 384 3.12 -9.09 24.43
C ALA A 384 4.46 -9.46 23.77
N VAL A 385 4.54 -10.66 23.22
CA VAL A 385 5.66 -11.14 22.42
C VAL A 385 5.14 -11.61 21.05
N HIS A 386 5.77 -11.13 19.98
CA HIS A 386 5.45 -11.49 18.60
C HIS A 386 6.53 -12.38 18.01
N PHE A 387 6.16 -13.58 17.59
CA PHE A 387 7.06 -14.54 16.95
C PHE A 387 7.08 -14.35 15.43
N LEU A 388 8.25 -14.09 14.85
CA LEU A 388 8.44 -13.93 13.41
C LEU A 388 9.41 -14.99 12.86
N ASN A 389 8.88 -15.96 12.12
CA ASN A 389 9.71 -16.96 11.43
C ASN A 389 10.46 -16.43 10.19
N LYS A 390 10.18 -15.18 9.78
CA LYS A 390 10.77 -14.48 8.61
C LYS A 390 10.73 -12.98 8.86
N MET A 391 11.78 -12.26 8.47
CA MET A 391 11.87 -10.81 8.65
C MET A 391 10.74 -10.06 7.89
N ASP A 392 10.34 -10.57 6.71
CA ASP A 392 9.17 -10.10 5.95
C ASP A 392 7.81 -10.18 6.69
N ALA A 393 7.73 -10.93 7.80
CA ALA A 393 6.50 -11.02 8.58
C ALA A 393 6.24 -9.76 9.40
N LEU A 394 7.26 -8.94 9.66
CA LEU A 394 7.17 -7.71 10.48
C LEU A 394 6.06 -6.78 10.01
N LYS A 395 5.93 -6.54 8.71
CA LYS A 395 4.91 -5.64 8.13
C LYS A 395 3.44 -6.08 8.37
N LYS A 396 3.20 -7.33 8.78
CA LYS A 396 1.87 -7.82 9.17
C LYS A 396 1.52 -7.52 10.63
N VAL A 397 2.51 -7.10 11.42
CA VAL A 397 2.42 -6.99 12.88
C VAL A 397 2.58 -5.54 13.28
N ARG A 398 1.59 -5.00 14.01
CA ARG A 398 1.70 -3.66 14.60
C ARG A 398 2.30 -3.77 16.00
N LEU A 399 3.51 -3.25 16.16
CA LEU A 399 4.26 -3.27 17.41
C LEU A 399 3.99 -2.02 18.26
N LEU A 400 4.05 -2.18 19.58
CA LEU A 400 3.99 -1.10 20.57
C LEU A 400 5.27 -1.09 21.43
N PRO A 401 5.76 0.06 21.95
CA PRO A 401 7.03 0.18 22.69
C PRO A 401 7.21 -0.65 23.98
N HIS A 402 6.22 -1.45 24.38
CA HIS A 402 6.26 -2.33 25.56
C HIS A 402 6.12 -3.82 25.19
N GLN A 403 6.26 -4.13 23.91
CA GLN A 403 6.20 -5.47 23.34
C GLN A 403 7.59 -5.92 22.88
N ALA A 404 7.75 -7.23 22.74
CA ALA A 404 8.96 -7.84 22.20
C ALA A 404 8.72 -8.51 20.84
N VAL A 405 9.80 -8.63 20.06
CA VAL A 405 9.84 -9.40 18.82
C VAL A 405 10.92 -10.47 18.93
N VAL A 406 10.55 -11.72 18.64
CA VAL A 406 11.47 -12.86 18.55
C VAL A 406 11.53 -13.29 17.09
N LEU A 407 12.73 -13.29 16.52
CA LEU A 407 12.99 -13.69 15.14
C LEU A 407 13.78 -14.98 15.12
N ASP A 408 13.20 -16.02 14.52
CA ASP A 408 13.68 -17.40 14.66
C ASP A 408 14.35 -17.97 13.41
N ASP A 409 15.46 -18.68 13.64
CA ASP A 409 16.43 -19.20 12.68
C ASP A 409 16.79 -18.24 11.53
N ILE A 410 16.99 -16.95 11.87
CA ILE A 410 17.31 -15.93 10.87
C ILE A 410 18.81 -15.78 10.61
N SER A 411 19.14 -15.29 9.42
CA SER A 411 20.43 -14.71 9.06
C SER A 411 20.20 -13.36 8.39
N MET A 412 21.05 -12.38 8.70
CA MET A 412 21.08 -11.06 8.09
C MET A 412 22.09 -10.94 6.94
N ALA A 413 22.78 -12.03 6.55
CA ALA A 413 23.88 -12.03 5.59
C ALA A 413 23.49 -11.71 4.13
N ARG A 414 22.24 -11.29 3.90
CA ARG A 414 21.69 -10.82 2.61
C ARG A 414 21.02 -9.45 2.71
N LEU A 415 21.17 -8.76 3.83
CA LEU A 415 20.68 -7.40 4.05
C LEU A 415 21.81 -6.39 3.82
N GLU A 416 21.45 -5.17 3.45
CA GLU A 416 22.42 -4.08 3.49
C GLU A 416 22.82 -3.80 4.95
N ILE A 417 24.08 -3.45 5.16
CA ILE A 417 24.65 -3.25 6.49
C ILE A 417 24.00 -2.09 7.28
N ASP A 418 23.29 -1.19 6.61
CA ASP A 418 22.48 -0.15 7.26
C ASP A 418 21.08 -0.65 7.69
N ASP A 419 20.47 -1.62 6.99
CA ASP A 419 19.31 -2.36 7.50
C ASP A 419 19.69 -3.14 8.76
N VAL A 420 20.85 -3.79 8.76
CA VAL A 420 21.38 -4.48 9.95
C VAL A 420 21.49 -3.51 11.13
N LYS A 421 22.10 -2.33 10.92
CA LYS A 421 22.13 -1.27 11.94
C LYS A 421 20.73 -0.86 12.40
N ALA A 422 19.73 -0.80 11.51
CA ALA A 422 18.35 -0.46 11.85
C ALA A 422 17.64 -1.53 12.68
N TRP A 423 17.78 -2.82 12.32
CA TRP A 423 17.25 -3.95 13.09
C TRP A 423 17.80 -4.00 14.52
N PHE A 424 19.06 -3.60 14.72
CA PHE A 424 19.70 -3.51 16.04
C PHE A 424 19.46 -2.20 16.80
N ASP A 425 18.92 -1.13 16.18
CA ASP A 425 18.75 0.18 16.81
C ASP A 425 17.43 0.28 17.60
N LEU A 426 17.50 0.07 18.92
CA LEU A 426 16.37 0.18 19.85
C LEU A 426 16.10 1.62 20.30
N GLU A 427 17.07 2.54 20.17
CA GLU A 427 16.96 3.94 20.64
C GLU A 427 15.99 4.78 19.80
N LYS A 428 15.74 4.37 18.55
CA LYS A 428 15.04 5.18 17.55
C LYS A 428 14.04 4.34 16.76
N PRO A 429 12.92 4.92 16.31
CA PRO A 429 12.03 4.25 15.38
C PRO A 429 12.73 4.03 14.04
N ARG A 430 12.52 2.86 13.44
CA ARG A 430 13.14 2.41 12.19
C ARG A 430 12.10 1.82 11.25
N ASP A 431 12.11 2.30 10.02
CA ASP A 431 11.65 1.51 8.88
C ASP A 431 12.77 0.47 8.57
N CYS A 432 12.41 -0.76 8.27
CA CYS A 432 13.32 -1.89 8.02
C CYS A 432 12.92 -2.62 6.74
N ALA A 433 13.86 -2.86 5.83
CA ALA A 433 13.56 -3.39 4.50
C ALA A 433 12.78 -4.73 4.54
N GLY A 434 11.72 -4.80 3.74
CA GLY A 434 10.86 -5.99 3.62
C GLY A 434 10.41 -6.23 2.18
N ARG A 435 10.18 -7.50 1.80
CA ARG A 435 9.76 -7.79 0.42
C ARG A 435 8.40 -7.16 0.10
N HIS A 436 8.43 -6.30 -0.91
CA HIS A 436 7.33 -5.52 -1.49
C HIS A 436 6.79 -4.34 -0.65
N GLU A 437 7.19 -4.23 0.62
CA GLU A 437 6.71 -3.21 1.59
C GLU A 437 7.55 -3.38 2.87
N ASP A 438 7.98 -2.27 3.46
CA ASP A 438 8.88 -2.22 4.62
C ASP A 438 8.14 -2.50 5.94
N GLY A 439 8.84 -3.08 6.90
CA GLY A 439 8.35 -3.25 8.27
C GLY A 439 8.73 -2.07 9.16
N PHE A 440 7.91 -1.76 10.18
CA PHE A 440 8.21 -0.68 11.13
C PHE A 440 8.53 -1.22 12.52
N LEU A 441 9.71 -0.87 13.03
CA LEU A 441 10.15 -1.11 14.41
C LEU A 441 10.08 0.21 15.20
N PRO A 442 9.16 0.36 16.17
CA PRO A 442 9.22 1.46 17.13
C PRO A 442 10.50 1.43 17.98
N GLU A 443 10.80 2.58 18.57
CA GLU A 443 11.76 2.71 19.68
C GLU A 443 11.31 1.89 20.91
N GLY A 444 12.26 1.47 21.75
CA GLY A 444 12.02 0.74 23.00
C GLY A 444 11.51 -0.71 22.86
N VAL A 445 11.06 -1.12 21.68
CA VAL A 445 10.65 -2.50 21.38
C VAL A 445 11.84 -3.44 21.56
N VAL A 446 11.66 -4.44 22.43
CA VAL A 446 12.68 -5.45 22.73
C VAL A 446 12.82 -6.39 21.54
N ARG A 447 14.05 -6.69 21.12
CA ARG A 447 14.35 -7.49 19.92
C ARG A 447 15.29 -8.62 20.29
N VAL A 448 14.91 -9.85 19.94
CA VAL A 448 15.77 -11.03 20.10
C VAL A 448 15.80 -11.83 18.80
N PHE A 449 17.00 -12.23 18.39
CA PHE A 449 17.24 -13.06 17.22
C PHE A 449 17.78 -14.41 17.70
N THR A 450 17.09 -15.51 17.42
CA THR A 450 17.59 -16.87 17.64
C THR A 450 18.14 -17.40 16.32
N THR A 451 19.31 -18.03 16.35
CA THR A 451 19.98 -18.49 15.12
C THR A 451 20.84 -19.72 15.35
N ASN A 452 20.96 -20.55 14.31
CA ASN A 452 21.97 -21.61 14.23
C ASN A 452 23.26 -21.14 13.52
N HIS A 453 23.28 -19.92 12.97
CA HIS A 453 24.39 -19.41 12.16
C HIS A 453 25.51 -18.78 12.99
N LYS A 454 26.76 -19.20 12.73
CA LYS A 454 27.97 -18.52 13.24
C LYS A 454 28.03 -17.08 12.71
N PRO A 455 28.71 -16.12 13.38
CA PRO A 455 28.72 -14.71 12.98
C PRO A 455 29.00 -14.47 11.48
N GLY A 456 29.99 -15.15 10.89
CA GLY A 456 30.33 -15.07 9.45
C GLY A 456 29.31 -15.68 8.47
N GLN A 457 28.21 -16.23 8.98
CA GLN A 457 27.03 -16.68 8.22
C GLN A 457 25.77 -15.88 8.59
N PHE A 458 25.82 -15.09 9.66
CA PHE A 458 24.72 -14.29 10.17
C PHE A 458 24.80 -12.83 9.71
N PHE A 459 25.97 -12.21 9.75
CA PHE A 459 26.18 -10.83 9.29
C PHE A 459 26.58 -10.79 7.80
N PRO A 460 26.27 -9.69 7.09
CA PRO A 460 26.72 -9.48 5.71
C PRO A 460 28.22 -9.17 5.68
N VAL A 461 28.84 -9.26 4.51
CA VAL A 461 30.32 -9.28 4.35
C VAL A 461 30.96 -7.96 4.82
N GLU A 462 30.27 -6.85 4.63
CA GLU A 462 30.66 -5.49 4.99
C GLU A 462 30.97 -5.34 6.49
N TYR A 463 30.28 -6.08 7.37
CA TYR A 463 30.55 -6.11 8.82
C TYR A 463 31.95 -6.65 9.16
N PHE A 464 32.53 -7.48 8.29
CA PHE A 464 33.88 -8.03 8.47
C PHE A 464 34.96 -7.23 7.73
N GLN A 465 34.57 -6.34 6.81
CA GLN A 465 35.50 -5.56 5.98
C GLN A 465 35.71 -4.12 6.47
N ASP A 466 34.76 -3.54 7.20
CA ASP A 466 34.85 -2.16 7.71
C ASP A 466 34.62 -2.11 9.24
N ASP A 467 35.66 -1.71 9.98
CA ASP A 467 35.64 -1.53 11.43
C ASP A 467 34.57 -0.53 11.89
N ALA A 468 34.30 0.54 11.15
CA ALA A 468 33.28 1.53 11.50
C ALA A 468 31.86 0.95 11.36
N HIS A 469 31.66 0.04 10.40
CA HIS A 469 30.41 -0.72 10.29
C HIS A 469 30.28 -1.74 11.42
N ARG A 470 31.35 -2.47 11.75
CA ARG A 470 31.40 -3.44 12.86
C ARG A 470 31.08 -2.77 14.20
N ILE A 471 31.84 -1.75 14.60
CA ILE A 471 31.67 -0.99 15.84
C ILE A 471 30.26 -0.39 15.96
N ALA A 472 29.64 0.03 14.85
CA ALA A 472 28.28 0.55 14.83
C ALA A 472 27.20 -0.51 15.08
N VAL A 473 27.45 -1.79 14.79
CA VAL A 473 26.56 -2.92 15.08
C VAL A 473 26.86 -3.50 16.47
N ASP A 474 28.13 -3.67 16.83
CA ASP A 474 28.58 -4.24 18.12
C ASP A 474 28.00 -3.49 19.31
N ARG A 475 28.05 -2.15 19.29
CA ARG A 475 27.52 -1.31 20.38
C ARG A 475 26.00 -1.45 20.60
N ARG A 476 25.26 -1.98 19.61
CA ARG A 476 23.79 -2.09 19.59
C ARG A 476 23.25 -3.49 19.88
N HIS A 477 24.12 -4.48 20.01
CA HIS A 477 23.68 -5.86 20.23
C HIS A 477 24.51 -6.57 21.31
N ARG A 478 23.99 -7.69 21.79
CA ARG A 478 24.75 -8.64 22.60
C ARG A 478 24.67 -10.01 21.96
N TRP A 479 25.83 -10.60 21.65
CA TRP A 479 25.92 -11.97 21.16
C TRP A 479 26.05 -12.93 22.35
N LEU A 480 25.18 -13.93 22.41
CA LEU A 480 25.17 -14.98 23.42
C LEU A 480 25.32 -16.33 22.72
N HIS A 481 26.38 -17.07 23.08
CA HIS A 481 26.60 -18.42 22.58
C HIS A 481 26.09 -19.45 23.58
N VAL A 482 25.33 -20.44 23.09
CA VAL A 482 24.71 -21.52 23.85
C VAL A 482 25.20 -22.85 23.29
N VAL A 483 25.77 -23.69 24.16
CA VAL A 483 26.37 -25.00 23.81
C VAL A 483 25.67 -26.19 24.49
N GLU A 484 24.89 -25.93 25.52
CA GLU A 484 24.14 -26.93 26.30
C GLU A 484 22.64 -26.82 26.02
N ASP A 485 21.88 -27.89 26.28
CA ASP A 485 20.42 -27.83 26.22
C ASP A 485 19.91 -26.96 27.38
N LEU A 486 19.16 -25.91 27.05
CA LEU A 486 18.64 -24.97 28.03
C LEU A 486 17.46 -25.53 28.82
N ARG A 487 16.86 -26.64 28.40
CA ARG A 487 15.69 -27.25 29.04
C ARG A 487 16.10 -28.07 30.27
N ARG A 488 15.38 -27.92 31.37
CA ARG A 488 15.51 -28.78 32.55
C ARG A 488 14.69 -30.06 32.34
N VAL A 489 15.30 -31.20 32.63
CA VAL A 489 14.76 -32.54 32.29
C VAL A 489 13.40 -32.80 32.96
N ASP A 490 13.18 -32.26 34.15
CA ASP A 490 11.95 -32.46 34.95
C ASP A 490 10.78 -31.55 34.55
N ALA A 491 10.97 -30.65 33.58
CA ALA A 491 10.01 -29.62 33.23
C ALA A 491 8.89 -30.11 32.30
N ALA A 492 7.90 -30.80 32.87
CA ALA A 492 6.65 -31.12 32.17
C ALA A 492 5.98 -29.84 31.61
N PRO A 493 5.40 -29.89 30.38
CA PRO A 493 4.69 -28.74 29.83
C PRO A 493 3.49 -28.39 30.70
N SER A 494 3.38 -27.11 31.09
CA SER A 494 2.23 -26.61 31.84
C SER A 494 0.98 -26.67 30.97
N GLY A 495 0.14 -27.68 31.16
CA GLY A 495 -1.15 -27.80 30.51
C GLY A 495 -2.05 -26.60 30.83
N PRO A 496 -3.04 -26.28 29.98
CA PRO A 496 -3.96 -25.19 30.23
C PRO A 496 -4.71 -25.43 31.54
N SER A 497 -4.56 -24.50 32.50
CA SER A 497 -5.32 -24.53 33.75
C SER A 497 -6.81 -24.45 33.42
N ALA A 498 -7.56 -25.51 33.73
CA ALA A 498 -8.98 -25.61 33.47
C ALA A 498 -9.79 -24.82 34.51
N SER A 499 -9.65 -23.49 34.52
CA SER A 499 -10.65 -22.62 35.12
C SER A 499 -11.93 -22.71 34.28
N ALA A 500 -12.91 -23.48 34.75
CA ALA A 500 -14.19 -23.62 34.08
C ALA A 500 -14.87 -22.24 33.92
N PRO A 501 -15.50 -21.95 32.78
CA PRO A 501 -16.35 -20.78 32.67
C PRO A 501 -17.54 -20.94 33.61
N VAL A 502 -17.76 -19.95 34.49
CA VAL A 502 -19.00 -19.88 35.27
C VAL A 502 -20.12 -19.51 34.30
N GLU A 503 -21.08 -20.41 34.09
CA GLU A 503 -22.29 -20.09 33.35
C GLU A 503 -23.07 -19.00 34.10
N PRO A 504 -23.53 -17.93 33.43
CA PRO A 504 -24.48 -17.00 34.02
C PRO A 504 -25.86 -17.65 34.04
N ASP A 505 -26.50 -17.72 35.23
CA ASP A 505 -27.88 -18.17 35.36
C ASP A 505 -28.81 -17.35 34.45
N ILE A 506 -29.42 -18.03 33.47
CA ILE A 506 -30.51 -17.49 32.65
C ILE A 506 -31.78 -18.25 33.05
N PRO A 507 -32.78 -17.61 33.68
CA PRO A 507 -33.99 -18.29 34.11
C PRO A 507 -34.78 -18.80 32.90
N SER A 508 -35.10 -20.09 32.92
CA SER A 508 -35.82 -20.78 31.85
C SER A 508 -37.29 -20.35 31.81
N LEU A 509 -37.69 -19.71 30.71
CA LEU A 509 -39.10 -19.55 30.35
C LEU A 509 -39.59 -20.80 29.61
N PRO A 510 -40.85 -21.23 29.81
CA PRO A 510 -41.37 -22.44 29.20
C PRO A 510 -41.50 -22.28 27.68
N LEU A 511 -41.18 -23.35 26.94
CA LEU A 511 -41.49 -23.44 25.52
C LEU A 511 -43.00 -23.47 25.32
N ALA A 512 -43.51 -22.61 24.43
CA ALA A 512 -44.84 -22.76 23.88
C ALA A 512 -44.79 -23.81 22.75
N GLU A 513 -45.60 -24.86 22.89
CA GLU A 513 -45.78 -25.87 21.85
C GLU A 513 -46.46 -25.23 20.62
N PHE A 514 -45.95 -25.54 19.43
CA PHE A 514 -46.64 -25.31 18.15
C PHE A 514 -46.68 -26.65 17.41
N PRO A 515 -47.79 -26.96 16.71
CA PRO A 515 -48.06 -28.30 16.23
C PRO A 515 -47.16 -28.70 15.06
N GLU A 516 -46.95 -30.00 14.93
CA GLU A 516 -46.51 -30.64 13.70
C GLU A 516 -47.60 -30.50 12.64
N ASP A 517 -47.23 -30.16 11.41
CA ASP A 517 -48.11 -30.14 10.24
C ASP A 517 -47.34 -30.72 9.05
N ASP A 518 -48.03 -31.54 8.25
CA ASP A 518 -47.38 -32.67 7.57
C ASP A 518 -46.85 -32.40 6.14
N ASP A 519 -45.97 -33.32 5.74
CA ASP A 519 -45.50 -33.69 4.38
C ASP A 519 -46.10 -32.99 3.13
N ALA A 520 -45.23 -32.47 2.26
CA ALA A 520 -45.22 -32.82 0.83
C ALA A 520 -44.04 -32.22 0.02
N GLY A 521 -43.29 -33.09 -0.65
CA GLY A 521 -42.77 -32.89 -2.02
C GLY A 521 -41.96 -31.63 -2.38
N LEU A 522 -40.64 -31.78 -2.53
CA LEU A 522 -40.05 -32.01 -3.86
C LEU A 522 -38.57 -32.45 -3.76
N ARG A 523 -38.27 -33.67 -4.18
CA ARG A 523 -36.93 -34.05 -4.69
C ARG A 523 -37.02 -34.03 -6.21
N ASP A 524 -36.14 -33.26 -6.87
CA ASP A 524 -35.49 -33.59 -8.15
C ASP A 524 -34.67 -32.40 -8.68
N PHE A 525 -34.02 -32.58 -9.84
CA PHE A 525 -33.13 -31.64 -10.54
C PHE A 525 -31.75 -31.39 -9.91
N PHE A 526 -30.89 -32.39 -10.05
CA PHE A 526 -29.48 -32.16 -10.43
C PHE A 526 -29.13 -32.99 -11.68
N VAL A 527 -28.99 -32.30 -12.81
CA VAL A 527 -28.30 -32.71 -14.05
C VAL A 527 -27.58 -31.48 -14.58
#